data_AF-A0A328U3P3-F1
#
_entry.id   AF-A0A328U3P3-F1
#
_cell.length_a   1.000
_cell.length_b   1.000
_cell.length_c   1.000
_cell.angle_alpha   90.00
_cell.angle_beta   90.00
_cell.angle_gamma   90.00
#
_symmetry.space_group_name_H-M   'P 1'
#
loop_
_entity.id
_entity.type
_entity.pdbx_description
1 polymer ?
#
loop_
_entity_poly.entity_id
_entity_poly.type
_entity_poly.pdbx_seq_one_letter_code
_entity_poly.pdbx_strand_id
1 'polypeptide(L)'
;MKRKIIVIILVITVILFLTNPGDSKYESWLENNHGVSCTNDGIDIKCKQVKETEEIIEWRSRHVKHLGIYSIYDDYYENKKGEEIIIRAVGILNTFFNR
;
A
#
# COMPACT_ATOMS: atom_id res chain seq x y z
N MET A 1 -10.78 -36.17 14.16
CA MET A 1 -10.30 -34.89 14.72
C MET A 1 -9.30 -34.17 13.80
N LYS A 2 -8.19 -34.81 13.40
CA LYS A 2 -7.16 -34.23 12.50
C LYS A 2 -7.70 -33.69 11.16
N ARG A 3 -8.58 -34.43 10.48
CA ARG A 3 -9.21 -34.00 9.21
C ARG A 3 -10.04 -32.71 9.35
N LYS A 4 -10.73 -32.51 10.48
CA LYS A 4 -11.51 -31.30 10.75
C LYS A 4 -10.60 -30.08 10.98
N ILE A 5 -9.50 -30.28 11.71
CA ILE A 5 -8.51 -29.22 11.95
C ILE A 5 -7.85 -28.77 10.64
N ILE A 6 -7.49 -29.70 9.77
CA ILE A 6 -6.90 -29.37 8.45
C ILE A 6 -7.88 -28.54 7.62
N VAL A 7 -9.16 -28.92 7.58
CA VAL A 7 -10.19 -28.16 6.87
C VAL A 7 -10.34 -26.76 7.45
N ILE A 8 -10.36 -26.61 8.77
CA ILE A 8 -10.45 -25.30 9.43
C ILE A 8 -9.25 -24.41 9.05
N ILE A 9 -8.03 -24.96 9.10
CA ILE A 9 -6.82 -24.21 8.71
C ILE A 9 -6.89 -23.78 7.25
N LEU A 10 -7.32 -24.66 6.35
CA LEU A 10 -7.47 -24.33 4.93
C LEU A 10 -8.49 -23.20 4.72
N VAL A 11 -9.64 -23.25 5.41
CA VAL A 11 -10.64 -22.18 5.33
C VAL A 11 -10.08 -20.86 5.85
N ILE A 12 -9.36 -20.86 6.98
CA ILE A 12 -8.71 -19.66 7.52
C ILE A 12 -7.71 -19.09 6.50
N THR A 13 -6.85 -19.91 5.91
CA THR A 13 -5.87 -19.45 4.92
C THR A 13 -6.53 -18.85 3.68
N VAL A 14 -7.63 -19.45 3.20
CA VAL A 14 -8.40 -18.90 2.08
C VAL A 14 -9.01 -17.54 2.44
N ILE A 15 -9.59 -17.41 3.64
CA ILE A 15 -10.13 -16.13 4.12
C ILE A 15 -9.02 -15.08 4.19
N LEU A 16 -7.87 -15.41 4.77
CA LEU A 16 -6.73 -14.50 4.88
C LEU A 16 -6.27 -14.03 3.50
N PHE A 17 -6.17 -14.93 2.53
CA PHE A 17 -5.84 -14.60 1.15
C PHE A 17 -6.87 -13.64 0.52
N LEU A 18 -8.16 -13.92 0.68
CA LEU A 18 -9.24 -13.07 0.14
C LEU A 18 -9.33 -11.70 0.82
N THR A 19 -8.87 -11.59 2.06
CA THR A 19 -8.85 -10.33 2.80
C THR A 19 -7.58 -9.51 2.61
N ASN A 20 -6.59 -9.97 1.84
CA ASN A 20 -5.40 -9.17 1.54
C ASN A 20 -5.81 -7.90 0.79
N PRO A 21 -5.53 -6.68 1.31
CA PRO A 21 -6.00 -5.45 0.69
C PRO A 21 -5.31 -5.19 -0.65
N GLY A 22 -6.08 -4.69 -1.62
CA GLY A 22 -5.57 -4.29 -2.94
C GLY A 22 -5.21 -2.81 -3.03
N ASP A 23 -4.89 -2.36 -4.25
CA ASP A 23 -4.31 -1.04 -4.52
C ASP A 23 -5.21 0.14 -4.13
N SER A 24 -6.53 0.05 -4.32
CA SER A 24 -7.45 1.13 -3.94
C SER A 24 -7.44 1.42 -2.43
N LYS A 25 -7.27 0.37 -1.60
CA LYS A 25 -7.10 0.51 -0.16
C LYS A 25 -5.72 1.04 0.21
N TYR A 26 -4.71 0.74 -0.61
CA TYR A 26 -3.37 1.29 -0.42
C TYR A 26 -3.35 2.79 -0.68
N GLU A 27 -3.97 3.24 -1.78
CA GLU A 27 -4.13 4.66 -2.11
C GLU A 27 -4.90 5.41 -1.02
N SER A 28 -6.00 4.84 -0.56
CA SER A 28 -6.76 5.39 0.58
C SER A 28 -5.90 5.48 1.85
N TRP A 29 -5.05 4.49 2.10
CA TRP A 29 -4.15 4.50 3.25
C TRP A 29 -3.02 5.52 3.09
N LEU A 30 -2.43 5.68 1.90
CA LEU A 30 -1.44 6.71 1.61
C LEU A 30 -1.98 8.11 1.89
N GLU A 31 -3.20 8.39 1.42
CA GLU A 31 -3.85 9.67 1.64
C GLU A 31 -4.13 9.88 3.13
N ASN A 32 -4.73 8.90 3.80
CA ASN A 32 -5.14 9.03 5.21
C ASN A 32 -3.96 9.04 6.18
N ASN A 33 -2.91 8.26 5.94
CA ASN A 33 -1.80 8.08 6.88
C ASN A 33 -0.64 9.02 6.58
N HIS A 34 -0.29 9.18 5.29
CA HIS A 34 0.89 9.94 4.85
C HIS A 34 0.52 11.25 4.16
N GLY A 35 -0.77 11.50 3.92
CA GLY A 35 -1.21 12.70 3.22
C GLY A 35 -0.89 12.71 1.73
N VAL A 36 -0.48 11.57 1.16
CA VAL A 36 -0.07 11.48 -0.23
C VAL A 36 -1.29 11.23 -1.10
N SER A 37 -1.61 12.19 -1.96
CA SER A 37 -2.65 12.06 -2.98
C SER A 37 -2.06 12.35 -4.35
N CYS A 38 -2.35 11.47 -5.32
CA CYS A 38 -1.83 11.56 -6.68
C CYS A 38 -3.00 11.74 -7.65
N THR A 39 -2.91 12.76 -8.50
CA THR A 39 -3.84 12.99 -9.60
C THR A 39 -3.13 12.71 -10.91
N ASN A 40 -3.73 11.84 -11.72
CA ASN A 40 -3.30 11.62 -13.10
C ASN A 40 -4.14 12.51 -14.01
N ASP A 41 -3.49 13.51 -14.64
CA ASP A 41 -4.15 14.43 -15.58
C ASP A 41 -4.06 13.96 -17.04
N GLY A 42 -3.57 12.73 -17.27
CA GLY A 42 -3.38 12.14 -18.59
C GLY A 42 -2.05 12.50 -19.26
N ILE A 43 -1.28 13.42 -18.70
CA ILE A 43 0.04 13.86 -19.20
C ILE A 43 1.13 13.56 -18.15
N ASP A 44 0.87 13.88 -16.88
CA ASP A 44 1.76 13.61 -15.76
C ASP A 44 1.02 13.06 -14.54
N ILE A 45 1.73 12.27 -13.73
CA ILE A 45 1.28 11.90 -12.39
C ILE A 45 1.82 12.94 -11.42
N LYS A 46 0.94 13.82 -10.94
CA LYS A 46 1.30 14.81 -9.92
C LYS A 46 0.84 14.32 -8.56
N CYS A 47 1.79 14.15 -7.64
CA CYS A 47 1.49 13.80 -6.26
C CYS A 47 1.72 15.01 -5.34
N LYS A 48 0.98 15.04 -4.24
CA LYS A 48 1.12 16.07 -3.19
C LYS A 48 1.07 15.40 -1.84
N GLN A 49 1.91 15.87 -0.93
CA GLN A 49 1.89 15.47 0.48
C GLN A 49 1.17 16.54 1.32
N VAL A 50 -0.14 16.42 1.44
CA VAL A 50 -1.02 17.45 2.02
C VAL A 50 -0.99 17.44 3.55
N LYS A 51 -0.73 16.30 4.18
CA LYS A 51 -0.89 16.16 5.64
C LYS A 51 0.28 16.70 6.48
N GLU A 52 1.46 16.84 5.88
CA GLU A 52 2.66 17.30 6.61
C GLU A 52 3.17 18.66 6.13
N THR A 53 3.23 18.90 4.82
CA THR A 53 4.00 20.04 4.27
C THR A 53 3.30 20.79 3.13
N GLU A 54 2.19 20.27 2.59
CA GLU A 54 1.60 20.69 1.29
C GLU A 54 2.61 20.67 0.13
N GLU A 55 3.70 19.91 0.27
CA GLU A 55 4.76 19.84 -0.72
C GLU A 55 4.32 19.02 -1.94
N ILE A 56 4.66 19.52 -3.13
CA ILE A 56 4.50 18.76 -4.37
C ILE A 56 5.65 17.76 -4.43
N ILE A 57 5.29 16.48 -4.53
CA ILE A 57 6.22 15.37 -4.68
C ILE A 57 5.94 14.67 -6.01
N GLU A 58 6.99 14.19 -6.67
CA GLU A 58 6.89 13.44 -7.91
C GLU A 58 6.91 11.95 -7.58
N TRP A 59 5.96 11.19 -8.13
CA TRP A 59 5.99 9.74 -8.02
C TRP A 59 7.03 9.17 -8.98
N ARG A 60 7.93 8.33 -8.47
CA ARG A 60 9.00 7.71 -9.27
C ARG A 60 8.69 6.28 -9.61
N SER A 61 8.39 5.47 -8.59
CA SER A 61 8.14 4.05 -8.78
C SER A 61 7.41 3.44 -7.60
N ARG A 62 6.76 2.30 -7.85
CA ARG A 62 6.14 1.45 -6.83
C ARG A 62 6.57 0.01 -7.04
N HIS A 63 7.02 -0.62 -5.96
CA HIS A 63 7.32 -2.05 -5.93
C HIS A 63 6.32 -2.76 -5.03
N VAL A 64 5.60 -3.72 -5.60
CA VAL A 64 4.62 -4.54 -4.87
C VAL A 64 5.03 -6.00 -4.90
N LYS A 65 5.03 -6.65 -3.73
CA LYS A 65 5.23 -8.10 -3.61
C LYS A 65 4.01 -8.73 -2.95
N HIS A 66 3.30 -9.58 -3.69
CA HIS A 66 2.20 -10.37 -3.16
C HIS A 66 2.72 -11.72 -2.63
N LEU A 67 2.51 -11.98 -1.34
CA LEU A 67 3.04 -13.17 -0.64
C LEU A 67 1.90 -14.08 -0.14
N GLY A 68 0.75 -14.02 -0.82
CA GLY A 68 -0.45 -14.77 -0.49
C GLY A 68 -1.35 -13.98 0.48
N ILE A 69 -1.21 -14.26 1.78
CA ILE A 69 -2.07 -13.65 2.81
C ILE A 69 -1.74 -12.18 3.10
N TYR A 70 -0.59 -11.71 2.66
CA TYR A 70 -0.14 -10.33 2.81
C TYR A 70 0.60 -9.85 1.57
N SER A 71 0.72 -8.53 1.45
CA SER A 71 1.47 -7.85 0.41
C SER A 71 2.43 -6.83 1.01
N ILE A 72 3.53 -6.56 0.32
CA ILE A 72 4.49 -5.52 0.68
C ILE A 72 4.46 -4.46 -0.40
N TYR A 73 4.41 -3.19 0.00
CA TYR A 73 4.47 -2.03 -0.87
C TYR A 73 5.68 -1.18 -0.49
N ASP A 74 6.46 -0.79 -1.49
CA ASP A 74 7.53 0.20 -1.39
C ASP A 74 7.29 1.25 -2.48
N ASP A 75 6.95 2.46 -2.06
CA ASP A 75 6.63 3.58 -2.95
C ASP A 75 7.71 4.65 -2.82
N TYR A 76 8.19 5.14 -3.95
CA TYR A 76 9.31 6.05 -4.05
C TYR A 76 8.84 7.35 -4.67
N TYR A 77 9.11 8.45 -3.97
CA TYR A 77 8.80 9.80 -4.38
C TYR A 77 10.05 10.67 -4.33
N GLU A 78 10.02 11.77 -5.05
CA GLU A 78 11.08 12.79 -5.03
C GLU A 78 10.46 14.16 -4.79
N ASN A 79 11.06 14.96 -3.91
CA ASN A 79 10.60 16.33 -3.70
C ASN A 79 11.31 17.30 -4.67
N LYS A 80 10.93 18.59 -4.63
CA LYS A 80 11.52 19.62 -5.52
C LYS A 80 13.02 19.86 -5.32
N LYS A 81 13.58 19.41 -4.20
CA LYS A 81 15.02 19.51 -3.89
C LYS A 81 15.80 18.29 -4.37
N GLY A 82 15.14 17.29 -4.96
CA GLY A 82 15.74 16.03 -5.36
C GLY A 82 15.94 15.05 -4.19
N GLU A 83 15.31 15.30 -3.04
CA GLU A 83 15.38 14.39 -1.90
C GLU A 83 14.39 13.24 -2.09
N GLU A 84 14.85 12.01 -1.87
CA GLU A 84 14.06 10.80 -1.99
C GLU A 84 13.19 10.60 -0.74
N ILE A 85 11.91 10.34 -0.96
CA ILE A 85 10.91 10.01 0.06
C ILE A 85 10.43 8.58 -0.20
N ILE A 86 10.58 7.70 0.77
CA ILE A 86 10.20 6.29 0.65
C ILE A 86 9.10 5.97 1.65
N ILE A 87 7.95 5.51 1.16
CA ILE A 87 6.85 5.01 1.99
C ILE A 87 6.79 3.49 1.86
N ARG A 88 6.83 2.80 3.00
CA ARG A 88 6.83 1.34 3.06
C ARG A 88 5.63 0.83 3.83
N ALA A 89 4.95 -0.17 3.27
CA ALA A 89 3.77 -0.73 3.91
C ALA A 89 3.69 -2.25 3.81
N VAL A 90 2.99 -2.84 4.78
CA VAL A 90 2.49 -4.22 4.74
C VAL A 90 0.96 -4.19 4.69
N GLY A 91 0.39 -4.81 3.67
CA GLY A 91 -1.05 -5.03 3.51
C GLY A 91 -1.43 -6.42 4.02
N ILE A 92 -2.33 -6.51 4.99
CA ILE A 92 -2.85 -7.77 5.53
C ILE A 92 -4.22 -7.50 6.17
N LEU A 93 -5.13 -8.49 6.21
CA LEU A 93 -6.42 -8.36 6.92
C LEU A 93 -7.20 -7.08 6.57
N ASN A 94 -7.26 -6.77 5.27
CA ASN A 94 -8.01 -5.67 4.70
C ASN A 94 -7.51 -4.27 5.07
N THR A 95 -6.29 -4.16 5.60
CA THR A 95 -5.68 -2.91 6.08
C THR A 95 -4.17 -2.84 5.79
N PHE A 96 -3.61 -1.63 5.83
CA PHE A 96 -2.18 -1.37 5.65
C PHE A 96 -1.55 -0.83 6.93
N PHE A 97 -0.27 -1.16 7.12
CA PHE A 97 0.57 -0.71 8.23
C PHE A 97 1.92 -0.25 7.73
N ASN A 98 2.53 0.72 8.41
CA ASN A 98 3.91 1.10 8.17
C ASN A 98 4.84 -0.10 8.45
N ARG A 99 5.87 -0.24 7.61
CA ARG A 99 6.88 -1.28 7.75
C ARG A 99 8.23 -0.71 8.18
#